data_AF-A0A2E1C2B0-F1
#
_entry.id   AF-A0A2E1C2B0-F1
#
_cell.length_a   1.000
_cell.length_b   1.000
_cell.length_c   1.000
_cell.angle_alpha   90.00
_cell.angle_beta   90.00
_cell.angle_gamma   90.00
#
_symmetry.space_group_name_H-M   'P 1'
#
loop_
_entity.id
_entity.type
_entity.pdbx_description
1 polymer ?
#
loop_
_entity_poly.entity_id
_entity_poly.type
_entity_poly.pdbx_seq_one_letter_code
_entity_poly.pdbx_strand_id
1 'polypeptide(L)'
;MEARMTICNMSIEAGAKVGLVSVDNITIDYVKKHSNLKANLINDAIKKWEILRTDNEAVFDKEIDIDVSKINPQVTWGTSPEMVIDFNEKIPSSEIMSAEKRKSLDLAKDYMGLSDNQELSDLDFDKVFIGSCTNSRIEDLREAAEVLEGQKVSENIQEAIVVPGSGMVKEQAEKEGIHKIFIDAGFQWRAPGCSMCLGMNPDQLNPYERCASTSNRNFEGRQGNLGRTHLMSPKMAALTAINGRIVKEI
;
A
#
# COMPACT_ATOMS: atom_id res chain seq x y z
N MET A 1 -7.73 13.34 -3.40
CA MET A 1 -8.79 12.49 -2.79
C MET A 1 -8.31 11.07 -2.53
N GLU A 2 -7.57 10.48 -3.46
CA GLU A 2 -7.16 9.08 -3.43
C GLU A 2 -6.39 8.71 -2.13
N ALA A 3 -5.47 9.56 -1.68
CA ALA A 3 -4.78 9.40 -0.39
C ALA A 3 -5.72 9.30 0.84
N ARG A 4 -6.87 10.01 0.83
CA ARG A 4 -7.87 9.90 1.92
C ARG A 4 -8.55 8.53 1.92
N MET A 5 -8.77 7.96 0.74
CA MET A 5 -9.36 6.64 0.60
C MET A 5 -8.42 5.56 1.13
N THR A 6 -7.10 5.70 0.95
CA THR A 6 -6.09 4.84 1.59
C THR A 6 -6.25 4.83 3.11
N ILE A 7 -6.30 6.02 3.74
CA ILE A 7 -6.44 6.14 5.20
C ILE A 7 -7.75 5.52 5.68
N CYS A 8 -8.88 5.86 5.05
CA CYS A 8 -10.17 5.29 5.43
C CYS A 8 -10.22 3.77 5.23
N ASN A 9 -9.59 3.25 4.17
CA ASN A 9 -9.51 1.81 3.91
C ASN A 9 -8.79 1.08 5.05
N MET A 10 -7.69 1.67 5.56
CA MET A 10 -6.87 1.10 6.62
C MET A 10 -7.43 1.30 8.04
N SER A 11 -8.57 1.97 8.18
CA SER A 11 -9.15 2.25 9.50
C SER A 11 -9.55 0.97 10.27
N ILE A 12 -9.98 -0.07 9.55
CA ILE A 12 -10.36 -1.34 10.17
C ILE A 12 -9.15 -2.13 10.68
N GLU A 13 -7.97 -1.97 10.06
CA GLU A 13 -6.71 -2.52 10.54
C GLU A 13 -6.30 -1.91 11.90
N ALA A 14 -6.71 -0.67 12.17
CA ALA A 14 -6.60 -0.04 13.50
C ALA A 14 -7.75 -0.40 14.46
N GLY A 15 -8.64 -1.31 14.07
CA GLY A 15 -9.80 -1.74 14.86
C GLY A 15 -10.99 -0.77 14.84
N ALA A 16 -10.96 0.27 14.00
CA ALA A 16 -12.06 1.22 13.90
C ALA A 16 -13.26 0.60 13.18
N LYS A 17 -14.48 0.96 13.61
CA LYS A 17 -15.71 0.54 12.93
C LYS A 17 -15.89 1.22 11.57
N VAL A 18 -15.48 2.49 11.47
CA VAL A 18 -15.56 3.33 10.27
C VAL A 18 -14.43 4.35 10.29
N GLY A 19 -13.78 4.59 9.15
CA GLY A 19 -12.92 5.76 8.91
C GLY A 19 -13.67 6.83 8.12
N LEU A 20 -13.68 8.07 8.62
CA LEU A 20 -14.39 9.20 8.02
C LEU A 20 -13.45 10.39 7.81
N VAL A 21 -13.60 11.06 6.67
CA VAL A 21 -12.96 12.35 6.39
C VAL A 21 -14.06 13.32 5.98
N SER A 22 -14.06 14.52 6.56
CA SER A 22 -15.07 15.55 6.29
C SER A 22 -15.06 15.98 4.82
N VAL A 23 -16.23 16.36 4.31
CA VAL A 23 -16.37 16.87 2.94
C VAL A 23 -15.81 18.28 2.82
N ASP A 24 -15.02 18.49 1.77
CA ASP A 24 -14.46 19.77 1.36
C ASP A 24 -14.43 19.90 -0.18
N ASN A 25 -13.82 20.97 -0.69
CA ASN A 25 -13.72 21.22 -2.12
C ASN A 25 -13.01 20.09 -2.88
N ILE A 26 -11.97 19.48 -2.29
CA ILE A 26 -11.26 18.35 -2.90
C ILE A 26 -12.20 17.16 -3.11
N THR A 27 -13.08 16.91 -2.15
CA THR A 27 -14.11 15.86 -2.24
C THR A 27 -15.15 16.20 -3.31
N ILE A 28 -15.66 17.43 -3.30
CA ILE A 28 -16.67 17.92 -4.24
C ILE A 28 -16.16 17.84 -5.69
N ASP A 29 -14.93 18.32 -5.94
CA ASP A 29 -14.33 18.33 -7.27
C ASP A 29 -14.08 16.91 -7.78
N TYR A 30 -13.66 16.01 -6.89
CA TYR A 30 -13.50 14.60 -7.25
C TYR A 30 -14.83 13.96 -7.66
N VAL A 31 -15.91 14.19 -6.91
CA VAL A 31 -17.25 13.66 -7.28
C VAL A 31 -17.75 14.26 -8.58
N LYS A 32 -17.58 15.58 -8.80
CA LYS A 32 -17.95 16.23 -10.06
C LYS A 32 -17.21 15.64 -11.26
N LYS A 33 -15.91 15.34 -11.09
CA LYS A 33 -15.06 14.81 -12.15
C LYS A 33 -15.35 13.35 -12.50
N HIS A 34 -15.69 12.52 -11.50
CA HIS A 34 -15.76 11.05 -11.69
C HIS A 34 -17.17 10.45 -11.59
N SER A 35 -18.20 11.26 -11.33
CA SER A 35 -19.59 10.77 -11.30
C SER A 35 -20.35 11.12 -12.58
N ASN A 36 -21.32 10.29 -12.95
CA ASN A 36 -22.26 10.56 -14.04
C ASN A 36 -23.53 11.29 -13.55
N LEU A 37 -23.45 11.97 -12.40
CA LEU A 37 -24.59 12.66 -11.80
C LEU A 37 -24.88 13.97 -12.54
N LYS A 38 -26.16 14.33 -12.64
CA LYS A 38 -26.59 15.61 -13.22
C LYS A 38 -26.16 16.77 -12.32
N ALA A 39 -25.83 17.91 -12.93
CA ALA A 39 -25.34 19.09 -12.22
C ALA A 39 -26.29 19.59 -11.10
N ASN A 40 -27.61 19.53 -11.33
CA ASN A 40 -28.59 19.91 -10.31
C ASN A 40 -28.55 19.00 -9.08
N LEU A 41 -28.42 17.68 -9.29
CA LEU A 41 -28.33 16.71 -8.20
C LEU A 41 -27.03 16.90 -7.40
N ILE A 42 -25.91 17.17 -8.08
CA ILE A 42 -24.64 17.49 -7.42
C ILE A 42 -24.78 18.76 -6.58
N ASN A 43 -25.37 19.83 -7.12
CA ASN A 43 -25.54 21.09 -6.40
C ASN A 43 -26.43 20.94 -5.16
N ASP A 44 -27.49 20.13 -5.24
CA ASP A 44 -28.35 19.85 -4.08
C ASP A 44 -27.66 18.96 -3.04
N ALA A 45 -26.82 18.02 -3.48
CA ALA A 45 -26.01 17.20 -2.58
C ALA A 45 -24.95 18.04 -1.84
N ILE A 46 -24.28 18.97 -2.54
CA ILE A 46 -23.28 19.87 -1.94
C ILE A 46 -23.88 20.67 -0.78
N LYS A 47 -25.06 21.27 -0.97
CA LYS A 47 -25.76 22.01 0.10
C LYS A 47 -25.99 21.16 1.36
N LYS A 48 -26.22 19.85 1.20
CA LYS A 48 -26.39 18.91 2.31
C LYS A 48 -25.05 18.48 2.91
N TRP A 49 -24.01 18.31 2.10
CA TRP A 49 -22.70 17.90 2.60
C TRP A 49 -21.98 19.01 3.35
N GLU A 50 -22.18 20.27 2.97
CA GLU A 50 -21.59 21.43 3.65
C GLU A 50 -21.99 21.54 5.12
N ILE A 51 -23.18 21.03 5.47
CA ILE A 51 -23.66 21.00 6.87
C ILE A 51 -23.24 19.74 7.64
N LEU A 52 -22.64 18.74 6.98
CA LEU A 52 -22.14 17.52 7.63
C LEU A 52 -20.70 17.74 8.10
N ARG A 53 -20.54 18.53 9.16
CA ARG A 53 -19.24 18.83 9.78
C ARG A 53 -19.32 18.58 11.28
N THR A 54 -18.15 18.39 11.89
CA THR A 54 -18.02 18.33 13.34
C THR A 54 -18.52 19.64 13.96
N ASP A 55 -19.39 19.54 14.96
CA ASP A 55 -19.85 20.70 15.73
C ASP A 55 -18.71 21.29 16.56
N ASN A 56 -18.69 22.60 16.77
CA ASN A 56 -17.63 23.27 17.54
C ASN A 56 -17.52 22.77 18.99
N GLU A 57 -18.62 22.25 19.56
CA GLU A 57 -18.69 21.72 20.93
C GLU A 57 -18.64 20.18 20.96
N ALA A 58 -18.30 19.54 19.83
CA ALA A 58 -18.15 18.10 19.79
C ALA A 58 -17.02 17.64 20.72
N VAL A 59 -17.29 16.61 21.52
CA VAL A 59 -16.30 16.01 22.42
C VAL A 59 -15.89 14.66 21.86
N PHE A 60 -14.59 14.44 21.72
CA PHE A 60 -14.01 13.17 21.34
C PHE A 60 -13.43 12.46 22.57
N ASP A 61 -13.61 11.14 22.68
CA ASP A 61 -13.02 10.35 23.76
C ASP A 61 -11.48 10.45 23.77
N LYS A 62 -10.89 10.61 22.58
CA LYS A 62 -9.46 10.79 22.39
C LYS A 62 -9.19 11.59 21.11
N GLU A 63 -8.31 12.57 21.22
CA GLU A 63 -7.74 13.31 20.10
C GLU A 63 -6.26 12.93 19.95
N ILE A 64 -5.81 12.74 18.71
CA ILE A 64 -4.44 12.33 18.40
C ILE A 64 -3.92 13.24 17.30
N ASP A 65 -2.93 14.07 17.65
CA ASP A 65 -2.22 14.92 16.69
C ASP A 65 -1.03 14.16 16.10
N ILE A 66 -1.00 14.06 14.76
CA ILE A 66 0.08 13.39 14.02
C ILE A 66 0.82 14.43 13.18
N ASP A 67 2.08 14.67 13.52
CA ASP A 67 2.97 15.53 12.74
C ASP A 67 3.55 14.74 11.56
N VAL A 68 2.91 14.89 10.40
CA VAL A 68 3.29 14.19 9.17
C VAL A 68 4.69 14.56 8.65
N SER A 69 5.25 15.69 9.07
CA SER A 69 6.61 16.10 8.65
C SER A 69 7.72 15.23 9.24
N LYS A 70 7.40 14.44 10.27
CA LYS A 70 8.31 13.51 10.93
C LYS A 70 8.22 12.08 10.41
N ILE A 71 7.28 11.80 9.50
CA ILE A 71 7.05 10.46 8.97
C ILE A 71 8.06 10.18 7.85
N ASN A 72 8.93 9.19 8.05
CA ASN A 72 9.77 8.65 7.00
C ASN A 72 9.01 7.59 6.19
N PRO A 73 9.51 7.19 5.00
CA PRO A 73 8.97 6.01 4.31
C PRO A 73 9.04 4.79 5.23
N GLN A 74 7.92 4.08 5.35
CA GLN A 74 7.80 2.93 6.25
C GLN A 74 7.53 1.65 5.49
N VAL A 75 7.97 0.53 6.07
CA VAL A 75 7.80 -0.82 5.51
C VAL A 75 7.48 -1.79 6.64
N THR A 76 6.54 -2.71 6.42
CA THR A 76 6.29 -3.76 7.42
C THR A 76 7.45 -4.75 7.42
N TRP A 77 7.93 -5.14 8.60
CA TRP A 77 8.95 -6.18 8.74
C TRP A 77 8.33 -7.53 9.16
N GLY A 78 7.21 -7.51 9.88
CA GLY A 78 6.59 -8.70 10.46
C GLY A 78 5.36 -9.21 9.70
N THR A 79 4.49 -9.95 10.39
CA THR A 79 3.30 -10.63 9.83
C THR A 79 1.98 -9.90 10.11
N SER A 80 2.05 -8.63 10.50
CA SER A 80 0.88 -7.77 10.74
C SER A 80 1.16 -6.36 10.24
N PRO A 81 0.16 -5.60 9.76
CA PRO A 81 0.32 -4.20 9.36
C PRO A 81 0.90 -3.29 10.45
N GLU A 82 0.73 -3.63 11.73
CA GLU A 82 1.29 -2.86 12.85
C GLU A 82 2.78 -3.11 13.09
N MET A 83 3.34 -4.18 12.53
CA MET A 83 4.77 -4.52 12.64
C MET A 83 5.55 -3.77 11.57
N VAL A 84 5.62 -2.46 11.74
CA VAL A 84 6.19 -1.48 10.80
C VAL A 84 7.36 -0.74 11.44
N ILE A 85 8.35 -0.41 10.62
CA ILE A 85 9.49 0.45 10.98
C ILE A 85 9.76 1.42 9.83
N ASP A 86 10.53 2.48 10.10
CA ASP A 86 11.07 3.30 9.03
C ASP A 86 12.02 2.46 8.17
N PHE A 87 12.11 2.75 6.87
CA PHE A 87 12.85 1.90 5.92
C PHE A 87 14.34 1.70 6.28
N ASN A 88 14.92 2.62 7.05
CA ASN A 88 16.31 2.64 7.50
C ASN A 88 16.50 2.23 8.97
N GLU A 89 15.43 1.82 9.64
CA GLU A 89 15.50 1.29 11.00
C GLU A 89 15.84 -0.20 11.00
N LYS A 90 16.28 -0.66 12.17
CA LYS A 90 16.63 -2.06 12.40
C LYS A 90 15.42 -2.85 12.88
N ILE A 91 15.33 -4.09 12.43
CA ILE A 91 14.32 -5.04 12.90
C ILE A 91 14.46 -5.21 14.43
N PRO A 92 13.36 -5.08 15.21
CA PRO A 92 13.47 -5.04 16.67
C PRO A 92 14.03 -6.33 17.27
N SER A 93 14.87 -6.18 18.31
CA SER A 93 15.46 -7.30 19.03
C SER A 93 14.56 -7.81 20.17
N SER A 94 14.62 -9.11 20.42
CA SER A 94 13.82 -9.82 21.44
C SER A 94 14.27 -9.51 22.88
N GLU A 95 15.48 -8.99 23.08
CA GLU A 95 16.09 -8.81 24.40
C GLU A 95 15.38 -7.75 25.27
N ILE A 96 14.77 -6.73 24.66
CA ILE A 96 14.28 -5.52 25.36
C ILE A 96 12.78 -5.62 25.74
N MET A 97 12.13 -6.75 25.48
CA MET A 97 10.65 -6.85 25.56
C MET A 97 10.12 -7.76 26.68
N SER A 98 8.88 -7.49 27.09
CA SER A 98 8.07 -8.38 27.94
C SER A 98 7.89 -9.77 27.30
N ALA A 99 7.73 -10.83 28.09
CA ALA A 99 7.66 -12.21 27.61
C ALA A 99 6.61 -12.47 26.50
N GLU A 100 5.42 -11.88 26.60
CA GLU A 100 4.36 -12.03 25.57
C GLU A 100 4.74 -11.36 24.25
N LYS A 101 5.20 -10.10 24.31
CA LYS A 101 5.70 -9.37 23.13
C LYS A 101 6.90 -10.08 22.49
N ARG A 102 7.77 -10.68 23.30
CA ARG A 102 8.91 -11.48 22.82
C ARG A 102 8.45 -12.65 21.97
N LYS A 103 7.49 -13.45 22.47
CA LYS A 103 6.96 -14.60 21.72
C LYS A 103 6.35 -14.19 20.38
N SER A 104 5.53 -13.13 20.36
CA SER A 104 4.91 -12.64 19.12
C SER A 104 5.97 -12.16 18.11
N LEU A 105 7.01 -11.49 18.60
CA LEU A 105 8.10 -10.99 17.78
C LEU A 105 8.95 -12.13 17.20
N ASP A 106 9.30 -13.13 18.01
CA ASP A 106 10.08 -14.28 17.56
C ASP A 106 9.33 -15.09 16.49
N LEU A 107 8.03 -15.34 16.69
CA LEU A 107 7.20 -16.02 15.68
C LEU A 107 7.15 -15.23 14.35
N ALA A 108 6.98 -13.92 14.41
CA ALA A 108 6.95 -13.08 13.22
C ALA A 108 8.29 -13.09 12.48
N LYS A 109 9.42 -12.99 13.20
CA LYS A 109 10.76 -13.07 12.61
C LYS A 109 11.04 -14.44 12.00
N ASP A 110 10.66 -15.52 12.69
CA ASP A 110 10.85 -16.89 12.21
C ASP A 110 10.08 -17.11 10.89
N TYR A 111 8.81 -16.68 10.84
CA TYR A 111 8.00 -16.73 9.63
C TYR A 111 8.64 -15.91 8.49
N MET A 112 9.01 -14.67 8.79
CA MET A 112 9.59 -13.73 7.83
C MET A 112 11.06 -14.03 7.48
N GLY A 113 11.70 -15.00 8.13
CA GLY A 113 13.11 -15.33 7.95
C GLY A 113 14.05 -14.17 8.26
N LEU A 114 13.84 -13.51 9.41
CA LEU A 114 14.55 -12.30 9.82
C LEU A 114 15.42 -12.54 11.06
N SER A 115 16.53 -11.81 11.14
CA SER A 115 17.43 -11.80 12.31
C SER A 115 17.29 -10.51 13.12
N ASP A 116 17.66 -10.58 14.40
CA ASP A 116 17.70 -9.41 15.28
C ASP A 116 18.63 -8.33 14.71
N ASN A 117 18.17 -7.07 14.76
CA ASN A 117 18.92 -5.89 14.33
C ASN A 117 19.33 -5.89 12.84
N GLN A 118 18.79 -6.79 12.03
CA GLN A 118 18.93 -6.78 10.57
C GLN A 118 18.23 -5.56 9.98
N GLU A 119 18.74 -5.03 8.88
CA GLU A 119 18.11 -3.91 8.16
C GLU A 119 17.24 -4.42 7.02
N LEU A 120 16.16 -3.71 6.71
CA LEU A 120 15.26 -4.10 5.60
C LEU A 120 15.95 -4.02 4.23
N SER A 121 16.97 -3.18 4.09
CA SER A 121 17.81 -3.08 2.90
C SER A 121 18.72 -4.30 2.66
N ASP A 122 18.90 -5.16 3.68
CA ASP A 122 19.65 -6.41 3.56
C ASP A 122 18.81 -7.54 2.97
N LEU A 123 17.52 -7.31 2.72
CA LEU A 123 16.60 -8.32 2.23
C LEU A 123 16.54 -8.33 0.71
N ASP A 124 16.77 -9.50 0.14
CA ASP A 124 16.47 -9.78 -1.26
C ASP A 124 14.98 -10.10 -1.43
N PHE A 125 14.41 -9.60 -2.52
CA PHE A 125 13.02 -9.81 -2.90
C PHE A 125 12.92 -10.71 -4.11
N ASP A 126 11.93 -11.60 -4.11
CA ASP A 126 11.64 -12.49 -5.23
C ASP A 126 10.55 -11.92 -6.15
N LYS A 127 9.57 -11.22 -5.56
CA LYS A 127 8.42 -10.70 -6.28
C LYS A 127 8.09 -9.26 -5.91
N VAL A 128 7.52 -8.54 -6.86
CA VAL A 128 6.92 -7.23 -6.62
C VAL A 128 5.47 -7.22 -7.08
N PHE A 129 4.60 -6.69 -6.23
CA PHE A 129 3.18 -6.57 -6.51
C PHE A 129 2.69 -5.14 -6.25
N ILE A 130 2.33 -4.45 -7.33
CA ILE A 130 1.69 -3.12 -7.29
C ILE A 130 0.22 -3.29 -7.66
N GLY A 131 -0.64 -3.40 -6.65
CA GLY A 131 -2.06 -3.67 -6.86
C GLY A 131 -2.82 -3.78 -5.55
N SER A 132 -3.94 -3.07 -5.43
CA SER A 132 -4.98 -3.32 -4.43
C SER A 132 -6.07 -2.26 -4.57
N CYS A 133 -7.24 -2.47 -3.97
CA CYS A 133 -8.18 -1.36 -3.81
C CYS A 133 -7.59 -0.20 -2.98
N THR A 134 -6.52 -0.45 -2.22
CA THR A 134 -5.86 0.50 -1.34
C THR A 134 -4.83 1.37 -2.07
N ASN A 135 -4.05 0.82 -3.03
CA ASN A 135 -2.88 1.49 -3.61
C ASN A 135 -2.64 1.14 -5.10
N SER A 136 -3.68 1.13 -5.93
CA SER A 136 -3.54 1.08 -7.39
C SER A 136 -4.54 1.95 -8.15
N ARG A 137 -4.80 3.14 -7.61
CA ARG A 137 -5.52 4.19 -8.34
C ARG A 137 -4.55 4.94 -9.26
N ILE A 138 -5.06 5.92 -10.01
CA ILE A 138 -4.25 6.52 -11.07
C ILE A 138 -3.04 7.29 -10.52
N GLU A 139 -3.16 7.95 -9.37
CA GLU A 139 -2.03 8.67 -8.74
C GLU A 139 -0.95 7.67 -8.30
N ASP A 140 -1.35 6.52 -7.73
CA ASP A 140 -0.44 5.45 -7.31
C ASP A 140 0.36 4.87 -8.51
N LEU A 141 -0.30 4.65 -9.64
CA LEU A 141 0.33 4.12 -10.86
C LEU A 141 1.28 5.12 -11.51
N ARG A 142 0.97 6.42 -11.46
CA ARG A 142 1.86 7.48 -11.95
C ARG A 142 3.12 7.57 -11.11
N GLU A 143 2.98 7.56 -9.79
CA GLU A 143 4.12 7.64 -8.86
C GLU A 143 5.09 6.46 -9.08
N ALA A 144 4.57 5.25 -9.25
CA ALA A 144 5.38 4.09 -9.59
C ALA A 144 5.98 4.20 -11.01
N ALA A 145 5.23 4.70 -12.00
CA ALA A 145 5.74 4.86 -13.36
C ALA A 145 6.89 5.88 -13.46
N GLU A 146 6.86 6.96 -12.68
CA GLU A 146 7.97 7.93 -12.61
C GLU A 146 9.29 7.27 -12.20
N VAL A 147 9.24 6.26 -11.32
CA VAL A 147 10.42 5.47 -10.91
C VAL A 147 10.84 4.50 -12.01
N LEU A 148 9.89 3.91 -12.73
CA LEU A 148 10.13 2.85 -13.71
C LEU A 148 10.55 3.37 -15.09
N GLU A 149 10.32 4.64 -15.39
CA GLU A 149 10.61 5.22 -16.72
C GLU A 149 12.09 5.07 -17.08
N GLY A 150 12.36 4.36 -18.18
CA GLY A 150 13.72 4.07 -18.65
C GLY A 150 14.49 3.03 -17.82
N GLN A 151 13.89 2.46 -16.78
CA GLN A 151 14.49 1.44 -15.92
C GLN A 151 14.07 0.03 -16.34
N LYS A 152 14.69 -0.98 -15.74
CA LYS A 152 14.32 -2.40 -15.87
C LYS A 152 14.23 -3.04 -14.50
N VAL A 153 13.27 -3.95 -14.34
CA VAL A 153 13.16 -4.83 -13.19
C VAL A 153 14.47 -5.62 -13.05
N SER A 154 14.96 -5.72 -11.81
CA SER A 154 16.22 -6.39 -11.48
C SER A 154 16.14 -7.88 -11.80
N GLU A 155 17.27 -8.47 -12.19
CA GLU A 155 17.37 -9.88 -12.59
C GLU A 155 17.02 -10.87 -11.46
N ASN A 156 17.11 -10.44 -10.19
CA ASN A 156 16.73 -11.26 -9.04
C ASN A 156 15.21 -11.25 -8.76
N ILE A 157 14.44 -10.31 -9.34
CA ILE A 157 12.99 -10.32 -9.25
C ILE A 157 12.45 -11.34 -10.26
N GLN A 158 11.93 -12.44 -9.75
CA GLN A 158 11.33 -13.52 -10.54
C GLN A 158 10.03 -13.08 -11.20
N GLU A 159 9.25 -12.23 -10.52
CA GLU A 159 7.96 -11.78 -11.02
C GLU A 159 7.58 -10.38 -10.48
N ALA A 160 7.32 -9.45 -11.40
CA ALA A 160 6.77 -8.14 -11.10
C ALA A 160 5.38 -8.00 -11.72
N ILE A 161 4.35 -7.78 -10.90
CA ILE A 161 2.95 -7.68 -11.32
C ILE A 161 2.41 -6.31 -10.97
N VAL A 162 1.66 -5.73 -11.91
CA VAL A 162 0.86 -4.53 -11.67
C VAL A 162 -0.61 -4.75 -12.03
N VAL A 163 -1.50 -4.39 -11.11
CA VAL A 163 -2.96 -4.58 -11.23
C VAL A 163 -3.67 -3.26 -10.98
N PRO A 164 -4.24 -2.62 -12.02
CA PRO A 164 -5.03 -1.40 -11.84
C PRO A 164 -6.24 -1.65 -10.93
N GLY A 165 -6.57 -0.67 -10.08
CA GLY A 165 -7.62 -0.83 -9.06
C GLY A 165 -9.04 -0.91 -9.63
N SER A 166 -9.24 -0.53 -10.90
CA SER A 166 -10.51 -0.67 -11.61
C SER A 166 -10.32 -0.64 -13.13
N GLY A 167 -11.38 -1.00 -13.88
CA GLY A 167 -11.41 -0.83 -15.33
C GLY A 167 -11.20 0.61 -15.79
N MET A 168 -11.79 1.57 -15.09
CA MET A 168 -11.63 3.00 -15.40
C MET A 168 -10.19 3.47 -15.18
N VAL A 169 -9.53 3.03 -14.10
CA VAL A 169 -8.12 3.34 -13.84
C VAL A 169 -7.23 2.71 -14.90
N LYS A 170 -7.50 1.46 -15.29
CA LYS A 170 -6.76 0.79 -16.38
C LYS A 170 -6.88 1.54 -17.69
N GLU A 171 -8.10 1.89 -18.10
CA GLU A 171 -8.34 2.64 -19.33
C GLU A 171 -7.64 4.00 -19.30
N GLN A 172 -7.67 4.69 -18.17
CA GLN A 172 -6.97 5.96 -17.98
C GLN A 172 -5.45 5.80 -18.07
N ALA A 173 -4.87 4.82 -17.36
CA ALA A 173 -3.44 4.52 -17.41
C ALA A 173 -2.98 4.11 -18.82
N GLU A 174 -3.85 3.44 -19.58
CA GLU A 174 -3.58 3.08 -20.97
C GLU A 174 -3.56 4.30 -21.90
N LYS A 175 -4.52 5.23 -21.73
CA LYS A 175 -4.56 6.52 -22.45
C LYS A 175 -3.36 7.41 -22.12
N GLU A 176 -2.88 7.38 -20.88
CA GLU A 176 -1.72 8.14 -20.42
C GLU A 176 -0.39 7.48 -20.80
N GLY A 177 -0.40 6.28 -21.39
CA GLY A 177 0.81 5.55 -21.77
C GLY A 177 1.53 4.86 -20.61
N ILE A 178 1.04 4.98 -19.39
CA ILE A 178 1.62 4.40 -18.16
C ILE A 178 1.82 2.89 -18.28
N HIS A 179 0.85 2.16 -18.85
CA HIS A 179 0.97 0.72 -19.07
C HIS A 179 2.24 0.31 -19.84
N LYS A 180 2.69 1.15 -20.79
CA LYS A 180 3.91 0.88 -21.57
C LYS A 180 5.14 1.01 -20.70
N ILE A 181 5.20 2.02 -19.84
CA ILE A 181 6.31 2.19 -18.88
C ILE A 181 6.46 0.94 -18.00
N PHE A 182 5.34 0.42 -17.47
CA PHE A 182 5.37 -0.83 -16.69
C PHE A 182 5.83 -2.03 -17.53
N ILE A 183 5.26 -2.24 -18.71
CA ILE A 183 5.62 -3.36 -19.60
C ILE A 183 7.09 -3.26 -20.02
N ASP A 184 7.54 -2.06 -20.39
CA ASP A 184 8.91 -1.80 -20.80
C ASP A 184 9.87 -2.04 -19.63
N ALA A 185 9.51 -1.68 -18.39
CA ALA A 185 10.31 -2.03 -17.22
C ALA A 185 10.36 -3.53 -16.93
N GLY A 186 9.39 -4.32 -17.44
CA GLY A 186 9.33 -5.77 -17.24
C GLY A 186 8.18 -6.24 -16.34
N PHE A 187 7.26 -5.34 -15.96
CA PHE A 187 6.06 -5.72 -15.21
C PHE A 187 5.03 -6.41 -16.11
N GLN A 188 4.33 -7.38 -15.53
CA GLN A 188 3.13 -7.96 -16.10
C GLN A 188 1.93 -7.02 -15.87
N TRP A 189 1.45 -6.38 -16.94
CA TRP A 189 0.27 -5.51 -16.92
C TRP A 189 -1.03 -6.33 -16.90
N ARG A 190 -1.59 -6.54 -15.71
CA ARG A 190 -2.77 -7.40 -15.50
C ARG A 190 -4.10 -6.68 -15.73
N ALA A 191 -5.17 -7.47 -15.82
CA ALA A 191 -6.54 -6.98 -15.76
C ALA A 191 -6.91 -6.60 -14.31
N PRO A 192 -7.83 -5.65 -14.10
CA PRO A 192 -8.23 -5.22 -12.76
C PRO A 192 -8.86 -6.36 -11.96
N GLY A 193 -8.48 -6.50 -10.70
CA GLY A 193 -8.99 -7.55 -9.82
C GLY A 193 -8.25 -7.56 -8.48
N CYS A 194 -8.65 -8.44 -7.56
CA CYS A 194 -7.96 -8.55 -6.27
C CYS A 194 -6.56 -9.18 -6.40
N SER A 195 -6.32 -10.05 -7.39
CA SER A 195 -5.00 -10.66 -7.67
C SER A 195 -4.30 -11.11 -6.37
N MET A 196 -3.00 -10.85 -6.23
CA MET A 196 -2.20 -11.25 -5.07
C MET A 196 -2.64 -10.57 -3.77
N CYS A 197 -3.35 -9.42 -3.80
CA CYS A 197 -3.87 -8.77 -2.58
C CYS A 197 -4.82 -9.68 -1.79
N LEU A 198 -5.56 -10.56 -2.49
CA LEU A 198 -6.42 -11.59 -1.88
C LEU A 198 -5.78 -12.98 -1.88
N GLY A 199 -4.92 -13.30 -2.86
CA GLY A 199 -4.24 -14.59 -2.93
C GLY A 199 -5.15 -15.79 -3.20
N MET A 200 -6.39 -15.59 -3.68
CA MET A 200 -7.36 -16.65 -4.01
C MET A 200 -7.40 -17.01 -5.51
N ASN A 201 -6.38 -16.60 -6.25
CA ASN A 201 -6.20 -16.81 -7.70
C ASN A 201 -4.75 -17.28 -7.93
N PRO A 202 -4.32 -17.56 -9.17
CA PRO A 202 -2.95 -18.03 -9.43
C PRO A 202 -1.83 -17.03 -9.07
N ASP A 203 -2.12 -15.74 -8.91
CA ASP A 203 -1.13 -14.77 -8.45
C ASP A 203 -0.88 -14.98 -6.94
N GLN A 204 0.07 -15.86 -6.61
CA GLN A 204 0.45 -16.22 -5.24
C GLN A 204 1.97 -16.30 -5.08
N LEU A 205 2.41 -16.22 -3.82
CA LEU A 205 3.75 -16.55 -3.39
C LEU A 205 3.89 -18.05 -3.17
N ASN A 206 4.99 -18.60 -3.67
CA ASN A 206 5.46 -19.92 -3.25
C ASN A 206 6.04 -19.84 -1.82
N PRO A 207 6.16 -20.98 -1.13
CA PRO A 207 6.77 -21.01 0.20
C PRO A 207 8.11 -20.30 0.25
N TYR A 208 8.24 -19.38 1.21
CA TYR A 208 9.43 -18.59 1.52
C TYR A 208 9.82 -17.49 0.52
N GLU A 209 9.09 -17.33 -0.59
CA GLU A 209 9.27 -16.17 -1.47
C GLU A 209 8.95 -14.88 -0.72
N ARG A 210 9.78 -13.85 -0.95
CA ARG A 210 9.61 -12.53 -0.37
C ARG A 210 9.02 -11.54 -1.39
N CYS A 211 7.96 -10.85 -0.99
CA CYS A 211 7.23 -9.92 -1.83
C CYS A 211 7.25 -8.49 -1.30
N ALA A 212 7.57 -7.54 -2.18
CA ALA A 212 7.30 -6.12 -1.98
C ALA A 212 5.90 -5.80 -2.52
N SER A 213 4.97 -5.45 -1.63
CA SER A 213 3.53 -5.45 -1.92
C SER A 213 2.88 -4.12 -1.56
N THR A 214 2.04 -3.59 -2.45
CA THR A 214 1.17 -2.44 -2.17
C THR A 214 -0.22 -2.86 -1.68
N SER A 215 -0.34 -4.08 -1.18
CA SER A 215 -1.50 -4.52 -0.39
C SER A 215 -1.59 -3.73 0.93
N ASN A 216 -2.70 -3.88 1.64
CA ASN A 216 -2.89 -3.35 3.00
C ASN A 216 -2.80 -4.42 4.10
N ARG A 217 -2.60 -5.70 3.72
CA ARG A 217 -2.56 -6.84 4.64
C ARG A 217 -1.46 -7.83 4.27
N ASN A 218 -0.68 -8.23 5.26
CA ASN A 218 0.41 -9.20 5.14
C ASN A 218 0.38 -10.30 6.22
N PHE A 219 -0.82 -10.66 6.70
CA PHE A 219 -0.98 -11.82 7.59
C PHE A 219 -0.41 -13.09 6.98
N GLU A 220 0.03 -14.01 7.82
CA GLU A 220 0.57 -15.31 7.38
C GLU A 220 -0.39 -16.02 6.43
N GLY A 221 0.13 -16.52 5.31
CA GLY A 221 -0.67 -17.18 4.27
C GLY A 221 -1.50 -16.23 3.38
N ARG A 222 -1.54 -14.92 3.63
CA ARG A 222 -2.44 -13.99 2.92
C ARG A 222 -2.23 -13.96 1.41
N GLN A 223 -0.97 -13.92 0.96
CA GLN A 223 -0.61 -13.86 -0.45
C GLN A 223 -0.12 -15.20 -1.00
N GLY A 224 -0.23 -16.28 -0.22
CA GLY A 224 0.33 -17.59 -0.54
C GLY A 224 0.86 -18.28 0.71
N ASN A 225 0.82 -19.62 0.73
CA ASN A 225 1.27 -20.41 1.87
C ASN A 225 2.76 -20.19 2.15
N LEU A 226 3.11 -19.79 3.38
CA LEU A 226 4.48 -19.45 3.82
C LEU A 226 5.15 -18.32 3.01
N GLY A 227 4.37 -17.52 2.27
CA GLY A 227 4.87 -16.34 1.57
C GLY A 227 5.17 -15.20 2.55
N ARG A 228 6.24 -14.45 2.29
CA ARG A 228 6.76 -13.37 3.15
C ARG A 228 6.48 -12.01 2.53
N THR A 229 5.43 -11.33 3.00
CA THR A 229 4.99 -10.08 2.40
C THR A 229 5.40 -8.87 3.23
N HIS A 230 6.04 -7.89 2.57
CA HIS A 230 6.31 -6.55 3.10
C HIS A 230 5.36 -5.54 2.45
N LEU A 231 4.62 -4.80 3.27
CA LEU A 231 3.75 -3.72 2.81
C LEU A 231 4.56 -2.44 2.66
N MET A 232 4.40 -1.76 1.53
CA MET A 232 5.09 -0.51 1.22
C MET A 232 4.31 0.32 0.19
N SER A 233 4.73 1.57 -0.02
CA SER A 233 4.11 2.46 -1.00
C SER A 233 4.38 2.00 -2.45
N PRO A 234 3.57 2.44 -3.45
CA PRO A 234 3.83 2.18 -4.86
C PRO A 234 5.23 2.60 -5.31
N LYS A 235 5.70 3.76 -4.86
CA LYS A 235 7.06 4.24 -5.13
C LYS A 235 8.14 3.32 -4.59
N MET A 236 8.02 2.89 -3.33
CA MET A 236 8.99 1.98 -2.70
C MET A 236 8.97 0.60 -3.36
N ALA A 237 7.79 0.10 -3.74
CA ALA A 237 7.66 -1.16 -4.48
C ALA A 237 8.33 -1.07 -5.86
N ALA A 238 8.15 0.04 -6.58
CA ALA A 238 8.83 0.29 -7.85
C ALA A 238 10.37 0.39 -7.69
N LEU A 239 10.85 1.09 -6.66
CA LEU A 239 12.28 1.16 -6.31
C LEU A 239 12.84 -0.23 -6.01
N THR A 240 12.09 -1.03 -5.25
CA THR A 240 12.46 -2.41 -4.92
C THR A 240 12.48 -3.29 -6.17
N ALA A 241 11.58 -3.07 -7.12
CA ALA A 241 11.53 -3.84 -8.36
C ALA A 241 12.78 -3.67 -9.22
N ILE A 242 13.31 -2.45 -9.33
CA ILE A 242 14.48 -2.15 -10.17
C ILE A 242 15.80 -2.44 -9.45
N ASN A 243 15.81 -2.51 -8.12
CA ASN A 243 17.01 -2.76 -7.32
C ASN A 243 17.11 -4.19 -6.76
N GLY A 244 16.00 -4.94 -6.73
CA GLY A 244 15.95 -6.27 -6.11
C GLY A 244 15.88 -6.28 -4.57
N ARG A 245 15.96 -5.10 -3.94
CA ARG A 245 16.03 -4.87 -2.49
C ARG A 245 15.47 -3.49 -2.15
N ILE A 246 15.18 -3.26 -0.88
CA ILE A 246 14.69 -1.95 -0.40
C ILE A 246 15.83 -0.93 -0.45
N VAL A 247 15.57 0.22 -1.07
CA VAL A 247 16.49 1.38 -1.15
C VAL A 247 15.72 2.68 -0.96
N LYS A 248 16.41 3.74 -0.55
CA LYS A 248 15.79 5.06 -0.32
C LYS A 248 15.39 5.75 -1.62
N GLU A 249 16.31 5.81 -2.57
CA GLU A 249 16.23 6.53 -3.85
C GLU A 249 17.12 5.81 -4.89
N ILE A 250 16.95 6.15 -6.17
CA ILE A 250 17.80 5.69 -7.29
C ILE A 250 19.13 6.44 -7.28
#